data_AF-A0A5C7LJC1-F1
#
_entry.id   AF-A0A5C7LJC1-F1
#
_cell.length_a   1.000
_cell.length_b   1.000
_cell.length_c   1.000
_cell.angle_alpha   90.00
_cell.angle_beta   90.00
_cell.angle_gamma   90.00
#
_symmetry.space_group_name_H-M   'P 1'
#
loop_
_entity.id
_entity.type
_entity.pdbx_description
1 polymer ?
#
loop_
_entity_poly.entity_id
_entity_poly.type
_entity_poly.pdbx_seq_one_letter_code
_entity_poly.pdbx_strand_id
1 'polypeptide(L)'
;MTLGEFHQLVGDSLRRGTTLSTQIANATRLAVTWLERNYTFKHMEVFRLFQLVEGARTLDLPTNSVVKAHKFLRLVNTDGTYTQLNRVEPEDIGGLRSSTNAAGDTVPARYWVVGNSTIVFDAVSSATLNGEAMFYVYSDWPRADSETHSLLTTASDVLLWQTLMNMAVFLKDAEMAQANKLLRDEALNTLVRAEDENKYGGESLTMAFIPQSLR
;
A
#
# COMPACT_ATOMS: atom_id res chain seq x y z
N MET A 1 -10.51 -12.89 13.63
CA MET A 1 -10.87 -11.82 14.57
C MET A 1 -11.74 -10.82 13.82
N THR A 2 -12.93 -10.52 14.33
CA THR A 2 -13.82 -9.47 13.82
C THR A 2 -13.49 -8.12 14.45
N LEU A 3 -14.00 -7.03 13.87
CA LEU A 3 -13.81 -5.68 14.42
C LEU A 3 -14.41 -5.55 15.83
N GLY A 4 -15.58 -6.16 16.08
CA GLY A 4 -16.24 -6.15 17.38
C GLY A 4 -15.43 -6.89 18.45
N GLU A 5 -14.87 -8.05 18.13
CA GLU A 5 -13.97 -8.80 19.02
C GLU A 5 -12.73 -7.97 19.39
N PHE A 6 -12.16 -7.26 18.41
CA PHE A 6 -11.02 -6.39 18.65
C PHE A 6 -11.38 -5.20 19.55
N HIS A 7 -12.52 -4.54 19.31
CA HIS A 7 -12.99 -3.46 20.17
C HIS A 7 -13.25 -3.92 21.61
N GLN A 8 -13.77 -5.13 21.80
CA GLN A 8 -13.92 -5.74 23.12
C GLN A 8 -12.57 -5.98 23.79
N LEU A 9 -11.59 -6.53 23.06
CA LEU A 9 -10.22 -6.73 23.57
C LEU A 9 -9.57 -5.42 24.04
N VAL A 10 -9.75 -4.33 23.29
CA VAL A 10 -9.29 -2.99 23.70
C VAL A 10 -10.04 -2.55 24.97
N GLY A 11 -11.36 -2.70 25.00
CA GLY A 11 -12.19 -2.33 26.16
C GLY A 11 -11.79 -3.08 27.45
N ASP A 12 -11.55 -4.37 27.34
CA ASP A 12 -11.11 -5.24 28.44
C ASP A 12 -9.72 -4.83 28.93
N SER A 13 -8.81 -4.49 28.01
CA SER A 13 -7.47 -3.99 28.32
C SER A 13 -7.50 -2.66 29.08
N LEU A 14 -8.48 -1.80 28.78
CA LEU A 14 -8.67 -0.52 29.47
C LEU A 14 -9.39 -0.65 30.82
N ARG A 15 -10.15 -1.72 31.05
CA ARG A 15 -10.96 -1.95 32.27
C ARG A 15 -11.94 -0.80 32.57
N ARG A 16 -12.52 -0.18 31.54
CA ARG A 16 -13.47 0.95 31.66
C ARG A 16 -14.90 0.63 31.19
N GLY A 17 -15.19 -0.64 30.89
CA GLY A 17 -16.48 -1.07 30.35
C GLY A 17 -16.80 -0.37 29.02
N THR A 18 -18.05 0.01 28.80
CA THR A 18 -18.54 0.60 27.54
C THR A 18 -18.46 2.12 27.46
N THR A 19 -17.93 2.78 28.49
CA THR A 19 -17.89 4.26 28.58
C THR A 19 -17.07 4.92 27.46
N LEU A 20 -16.13 4.18 26.86
CA LEU A 20 -15.20 4.67 25.84
C LEU A 20 -15.37 3.98 24.48
N SER A 21 -16.48 3.27 24.23
CA SER A 21 -16.65 2.47 23.01
C SER A 21 -16.50 3.29 21.72
N THR A 22 -17.04 4.52 21.69
CA THR A 22 -16.89 5.42 20.53
C THR A 22 -15.45 5.88 20.33
N GLN A 23 -14.73 6.15 21.42
CA GLN A 23 -13.34 6.59 21.41
C GLN A 23 -12.42 5.46 20.98
N ILE A 24 -12.71 4.21 21.39
CA ILE A 24 -12.00 3.02 20.94
C ILE A 24 -12.10 2.91 19.41
N ALA A 25 -13.30 2.99 18.83
CA ALA A 25 -13.47 2.91 17.38
C ALA A 25 -12.67 4.00 16.63
N ASN A 26 -12.66 5.23 17.14
CA ASN A 26 -11.88 6.33 16.56
C ASN A 26 -10.37 6.13 16.72
N ALA A 27 -9.92 5.69 17.89
CA ALA A 27 -8.51 5.42 18.18
C ALA A 27 -7.96 4.27 17.32
N THR A 28 -8.77 3.24 17.07
CA THR A 28 -8.43 2.13 16.16
C THR A 28 -8.25 2.63 14.73
N ARG A 29 -9.15 3.47 14.21
CA ARG A 29 -9.01 4.07 12.87
C ARG A 29 -7.74 4.91 12.74
N LEU A 30 -7.40 5.68 13.77
CA LEU A 30 -6.15 6.44 13.81
C LEU A 30 -4.92 5.54 13.87
N ALA A 31 -4.99 4.42 14.60
CA ALA A 31 -3.92 3.44 14.68
C ALA A 31 -3.65 2.80 13.32
N VAL A 32 -4.70 2.39 12.59
CA VAL A 32 -4.60 1.85 11.22
C VAL A 32 -3.99 2.87 10.27
N THR A 33 -4.50 4.10 10.31
CA THR A 33 -3.98 5.20 9.48
C THR A 33 -2.50 5.45 9.76
N TRP A 34 -2.08 5.39 11.04
CA TRP A 34 -0.67 5.52 11.41
C TRP A 34 0.16 4.35 10.87
N LEU A 35 -0.31 3.11 11.02
CA LEU A 35 0.41 1.93 10.54
C LEU A 35 0.62 1.98 9.03
N GLU A 36 -0.44 2.22 8.26
CA GLU A 36 -0.37 2.21 6.80
C GLU A 36 0.38 3.43 6.23
N ARG A 37 0.46 4.56 6.95
CA ARG A 37 1.31 5.68 6.54
C ARG A 37 2.79 5.34 6.69
N ASN A 38 3.18 4.72 7.81
CA ASN A 38 4.58 4.45 8.11
C ASN A 38 5.12 3.18 7.43
N TYR A 39 4.28 2.17 7.22
CA TYR A 39 4.69 0.86 6.71
C TYR A 39 3.87 0.44 5.51
N THR A 40 4.51 -0.30 4.60
CA THR A 40 3.86 -0.85 3.42
C THR A 40 3.79 -2.35 3.57
N PHE A 41 2.59 -2.86 3.80
CA PHE A 41 2.34 -4.28 4.05
C PHE A 41 1.88 -5.00 2.78
N LYS A 42 2.05 -6.32 2.74
CA LYS A 42 1.68 -7.16 1.60
C LYS A 42 0.19 -7.07 1.24
N HIS A 43 -0.70 -6.98 2.22
CA HIS A 43 -2.14 -6.87 1.98
C HIS A 43 -2.55 -5.57 1.27
N MET A 44 -1.67 -4.56 1.26
CA MET A 44 -1.90 -3.31 0.52
C MET A 44 -1.63 -3.48 -0.98
N GLU A 45 -1.01 -4.58 -1.42
CA GLU A 45 -0.76 -4.86 -2.83
C GLU A 45 -2.06 -5.17 -3.57
N VAL A 46 -2.37 -4.34 -4.56
CA VAL A 46 -3.53 -4.51 -5.44
C VAL A 46 -3.05 -4.60 -6.88
N PHE A 47 -3.28 -5.76 -7.51
CA PHE A 47 -3.09 -5.97 -8.93
C PHE A 47 -4.34 -5.53 -9.69
N ARG A 48 -4.17 -4.77 -10.77
CA ARG A 48 -5.27 -4.28 -11.61
C ARG A 48 -4.93 -4.40 -13.08
N LEU A 49 -5.94 -4.81 -13.84
CA LEU A 49 -5.95 -4.66 -15.27
C LEU A 49 -6.57 -3.30 -15.61
N PHE A 50 -5.99 -2.61 -16.58
CA PHE A 50 -6.53 -1.34 -17.07
C PHE A 50 -6.49 -1.32 -18.59
N GLN A 51 -7.29 -0.43 -19.16
CA GLN A 51 -7.32 -0.17 -20.59
C GLN A 51 -7.11 1.32 -20.83
N LEU A 52 -6.10 1.65 -21.62
CA LEU A 52 -5.86 3.00 -22.11
C LEU A 52 -6.58 3.14 -23.45
N VAL A 53 -7.70 3.87 -23.44
CA VAL A 53 -8.50 4.10 -24.65
C VAL A 53 -7.71 4.95 -25.65
N GLU A 54 -7.92 4.71 -26.94
CA GLU A 54 -7.36 5.55 -28.02
C GLU A 54 -7.67 7.03 -27.78
N GLY A 55 -6.67 7.90 -27.97
CA GLY A 55 -6.80 9.33 -27.74
C GLY A 55 -6.74 9.76 -26.27
N ALA A 56 -6.77 8.82 -25.31
CA ALA A 56 -6.61 9.15 -23.90
C ALA A 56 -5.13 9.31 -23.52
N ARG A 57 -4.87 10.29 -22.64
CA ARG A 57 -3.56 10.52 -22.00
C ARG A 57 -3.58 10.27 -20.50
N THR A 58 -4.77 10.13 -19.92
CA THR A 58 -4.96 9.98 -18.48
C THR A 58 -5.71 8.70 -18.18
N LEU A 59 -5.36 8.07 -17.07
CA LEU A 59 -6.07 6.96 -16.49
C LEU A 59 -6.46 7.33 -15.07
N ASP A 60 -7.75 7.45 -14.82
CA ASP A 60 -8.28 7.70 -13.49
C ASP A 60 -8.51 6.37 -12.77
N LEU A 61 -7.88 6.23 -11.61
CA LEU A 61 -8.11 5.13 -10.69
C LEU A 61 -9.44 5.34 -9.97
N PRO A 62 -10.13 4.25 -9.57
CA PRO A 62 -11.38 4.35 -8.84
C PRO A 62 -11.25 5.21 -7.58
N THR A 63 -12.27 6.02 -7.31
CA THR A 63 -12.29 7.03 -6.24
C THR A 63 -11.96 6.48 -4.85
N ASN A 64 -12.27 5.20 -4.60
CA ASN A 64 -12.04 4.56 -3.31
C ASN A 64 -10.61 3.99 -3.17
N SER A 65 -9.76 4.14 -4.17
CA SER A 65 -8.40 3.57 -4.19
C SER A 65 -7.37 4.68 -3.99
N VAL A 66 -7.13 5.06 -2.75
CA VAL A 66 -6.06 6.02 -2.43
C VAL A 66 -4.72 5.32 -2.57
N VAL A 67 -4.00 5.61 -3.65
CA VAL A 67 -2.69 4.99 -3.89
C VAL A 67 -1.64 5.58 -2.96
N LYS A 68 -0.98 4.71 -2.20
CA LYS A 68 0.18 5.04 -1.39
C LYS A 68 1.45 5.06 -2.25
N ALA A 69 1.65 4.03 -3.06
CA ALA A 69 2.84 3.88 -3.89
C ALA A 69 2.58 3.00 -5.12
N HIS A 70 3.40 3.17 -6.14
CA HIS A 70 3.33 2.41 -7.40
C HIS A 70 4.46 1.39 -7.42
N LYS A 71 4.16 0.12 -7.69
CA LYS A 71 5.17 -0.93 -7.81
C LYS A 71 5.60 -1.11 -9.26
N PHE A 72 4.63 -1.34 -10.14
CA PHE A 72 4.87 -1.30 -11.58
C PHE A 72 3.62 -0.88 -12.35
N LEU A 73 3.87 -0.43 -13.58
CA LEU A 73 2.87 -0.25 -14.61
C LEU A 73 3.45 -0.83 -15.91
N ARG A 74 2.71 -1.68 -16.61
CA ARG A 74 3.16 -2.28 -17.87
C ARG A 74 2.02 -2.37 -18.87
N LEU A 75 2.35 -2.26 -20.15
CA LEU A 75 1.43 -2.49 -21.26
C LEU A 75 1.61 -3.92 -21.77
N VAL A 76 0.49 -4.52 -22.18
CA VAL A 76 0.44 -5.85 -22.77
C VAL A 76 0.31 -5.67 -24.28
N ASN A 77 1.35 -6.07 -25.01
CA ASN A 77 1.35 -6.03 -26.46
C ASN A 77 0.54 -7.20 -27.04
N THR A 78 0.14 -7.09 -28.30
CA THR A 78 -0.64 -8.13 -29.00
C THR A 78 0.09 -9.46 -29.15
N ASP A 79 1.42 -9.44 -29.12
CA ASP A 79 2.31 -10.61 -29.14
C ASP A 79 2.50 -11.26 -27.74
N GLY A 80 1.87 -10.71 -26.70
CA GLY A 80 2.00 -11.15 -25.32
C GLY A 80 3.28 -10.66 -24.62
N THR A 81 4.07 -9.79 -25.26
CA THR A 81 5.22 -9.16 -24.60
C THR A 81 4.77 -8.00 -23.70
N TYR A 82 5.61 -7.67 -22.72
CA TYR A 82 5.35 -6.58 -21.79
C TYR A 82 6.24 -5.39 -22.08
N THR A 83 5.63 -4.21 -22.19
CA THR A 83 6.35 -2.94 -22.21
C THR A 83 6.23 -2.31 -20.83
N GLN A 84 7.32 -2.30 -20.05
CA GLN A 84 7.32 -1.68 -18.73
C GLN A 84 7.38 -0.16 -18.86
N LEU A 85 6.44 0.53 -18.20
CA LEU A 85 6.39 1.98 -18.19
C LEU A 85 7.24 2.52 -17.04
N ASN A 86 8.07 3.51 -17.34
CA ASN A 86 8.93 4.12 -16.34
C ASN A 86 8.22 5.30 -15.67
N ARG A 87 8.25 5.34 -14.34
CA ARG A 87 7.80 6.51 -13.60
C ARG A 87 8.81 7.64 -13.77
N VAL A 88 8.34 8.83 -14.09
CA VAL A 88 9.15 10.05 -14.19
C VAL A 88 8.44 11.20 -13.50
N GLU A 89 9.17 12.27 -13.16
CA GLU A 89 8.54 13.53 -12.75
C GLU A 89 8.15 14.33 -14.00
N PRO A 90 7.05 15.11 -13.94
CA PRO A 90 6.54 15.83 -15.11
C PRO A 90 7.55 16.88 -15.64
N GLU A 91 8.41 17.42 -14.78
CA GLU A 91 9.43 18.40 -15.14
C GLU A 91 10.60 17.80 -15.96
N ASP A 92 10.87 16.50 -15.81
CA ASP A 92 11.92 15.80 -16.55
C ASP A 92 11.51 15.46 -18.00
N ILE A 93 10.26 15.75 -18.36
CA ILE A 93 9.70 15.48 -19.68
C ILE A 93 9.92 16.71 -20.57
N GLY A 94 11.04 16.71 -21.30
CA GLY A 94 11.36 17.75 -22.29
C GLY A 94 10.43 17.81 -23.51
N GLY A 95 9.49 16.87 -23.65
CA GLY A 95 8.51 16.82 -24.73
C GLY A 95 7.72 15.51 -24.72
N LEU A 96 6.57 15.46 -25.40
CA LEU A 96 5.79 14.24 -25.59
C LEU A 96 6.66 13.22 -26.34
N ARG A 97 7.11 12.18 -25.64
CA ARG A 97 8.03 11.19 -26.19
C ARG A 97 7.25 9.91 -26.44
N SER A 98 6.76 9.74 -27.66
CA SER A 98 6.16 8.49 -28.08
C SER A 98 7.23 7.47 -28.41
N SER A 99 7.02 6.23 -27.97
CA SER A 99 7.63 5.07 -28.63
C SER A 99 6.64 4.51 -29.63
N THR A 100 7.14 3.87 -30.69
CA THR A 100 6.30 3.17 -31.65
C THR A 100 6.40 1.68 -31.38
N ASN A 101 5.27 0.99 -31.23
CA ASN A 101 5.28 -0.47 -31.12
C ASN A 101 5.58 -1.12 -32.49
N ALA A 102 5.71 -2.45 -32.52
CA ALA A 102 5.94 -3.18 -33.78
C ALA A 102 4.81 -3.03 -34.82
N ALA A 103 3.61 -2.65 -34.38
CA ALA A 103 2.45 -2.41 -35.24
C ALA A 103 2.38 -0.98 -35.83
N GLY A 104 3.29 -0.08 -35.42
CA GLY A 104 3.29 1.31 -35.88
C GLY A 104 2.48 2.27 -34.98
N ASP A 105 1.89 1.78 -33.89
CA ASP A 105 1.11 2.60 -32.96
C ASP A 105 2.02 3.40 -32.03
N THR A 106 1.59 4.62 -31.72
CA THR A 106 2.18 5.42 -30.65
C THR A 106 1.75 4.83 -29.30
N VAL A 107 2.74 4.32 -28.56
CA VAL A 107 2.58 3.80 -27.20
C VAL A 107 3.37 4.65 -26.21
N PRO A 108 2.80 4.97 -25.04
CA PRO A 108 3.52 5.70 -24.01
C PRO A 108 4.65 4.83 -23.45
N ALA A 109 5.74 5.47 -23.05
CA ALA A 109 6.90 4.80 -22.45
C ALA A 109 7.06 5.18 -20.97
N ARG A 110 6.47 6.31 -20.57
CA ARG A 110 6.61 6.87 -19.23
C ARG A 110 5.26 7.32 -18.69
N TYR A 111 5.19 7.41 -17.38
CA TYR A 111 4.03 7.96 -16.69
C TYR A 111 4.45 8.76 -15.47
N TRP A 112 3.59 9.67 -15.04
CA TRP A 112 3.65 10.30 -13.73
C TRP A 112 2.26 10.27 -13.10
N VAL A 113 2.21 10.65 -11.84
CA VAL A 113 1.00 10.58 -11.03
C VAL A 113 0.62 12.00 -10.65
N VAL A 114 -0.64 12.35 -10.84
CA VAL A 114 -1.22 13.63 -10.43
C VAL A 114 -2.19 13.36 -9.29
N GLY A 115 -1.92 13.94 -8.13
CA GLY A 115 -2.65 13.62 -6.90
C GLY A 115 -2.45 12.16 -6.48
N ASN A 116 -3.53 11.51 -6.03
CA ASN A 116 -3.50 10.13 -5.52
C ASN A 116 -4.27 9.12 -6.39
N SER A 117 -4.85 9.57 -7.51
CA SER A 117 -5.79 8.78 -8.30
C SER A 117 -5.57 8.86 -9.80
N THR A 118 -4.85 9.84 -10.33
CA THR A 118 -4.75 10.03 -11.77
C THR A 118 -3.33 9.72 -12.25
N ILE A 119 -3.23 8.81 -13.21
CA ILE A 119 -2.00 8.49 -13.91
C ILE A 119 -2.02 9.25 -15.24
N VAL A 120 -0.93 9.92 -15.57
CA VAL A 120 -0.78 10.65 -16.82
C VAL A 120 0.38 10.08 -17.61
N PHE A 121 0.15 9.82 -18.89
CA PHE A 121 1.12 9.24 -19.80
C PHE A 121 1.89 10.33 -20.57
N ASP A 122 3.13 10.01 -20.96
CA ASP A 122 4.01 10.90 -21.73
C ASP A 122 3.62 11.05 -23.20
N ALA A 123 2.76 10.17 -23.71
CA ALA A 123 2.20 10.25 -25.05
C ALA A 123 0.70 9.97 -25.06
N VAL A 124 0.01 10.46 -26.08
CA VAL A 124 -1.39 10.11 -26.38
C VAL A 124 -1.38 8.83 -27.19
N SER A 125 -2.07 7.79 -26.71
CA SER A 125 -2.09 6.51 -27.41
C SER A 125 -2.85 6.61 -28.74
N SER A 126 -2.28 6.08 -29.82
CA SER A 126 -2.97 6.01 -31.13
C SER A 126 -3.83 4.76 -31.31
N ALA A 127 -3.85 3.88 -30.32
CA ALA A 127 -4.67 2.68 -30.29
C ALA A 127 -5.16 2.41 -28.86
N THR A 128 -6.16 1.55 -28.71
CA THR A 128 -6.56 1.09 -27.38
C THR A 128 -5.56 0.05 -26.88
N LEU A 129 -4.91 0.31 -25.74
CA LEU A 129 -3.88 -0.54 -25.16
C LEU A 129 -4.38 -1.16 -23.86
N ASN A 130 -4.09 -2.45 -23.67
CA ASN A 130 -4.32 -3.12 -22.39
C ASN A 130 -3.06 -3.03 -21.53
N GLY A 131 -3.24 -2.94 -20.23
CA GLY A 131 -2.14 -2.85 -19.31
C GLY A 131 -2.43 -3.48 -17.97
N GLU A 132 -1.36 -3.67 -17.22
CA GLU A 132 -1.38 -4.23 -15.88
C GLU A 132 -0.63 -3.29 -14.95
N ALA A 133 -1.19 -3.13 -13.76
CA ALA A 133 -0.67 -2.25 -12.75
C ALA A 133 -0.65 -2.97 -11.41
N MET A 134 0.39 -2.71 -10.63
CA MET A 134 0.42 -3.10 -9.23
C MET A 134 0.68 -1.86 -8.38
N PHE A 135 -0.25 -1.62 -7.46
CA PHE A 135 -0.25 -0.49 -6.55
C PHE A 135 -0.20 -0.96 -5.11
N TYR A 136 0.31 -0.11 -4.23
CA TYR A 136 0.03 -0.16 -2.81
C TYR A 136 -1.10 0.81 -2.51
N VAL A 137 -2.22 0.34 -2.00
CA VAL A 137 -3.42 1.14 -1.71
C VAL A 137 -3.68 1.13 -0.21
N TYR A 138 -4.08 2.27 0.35
CA TYR A 138 -4.58 2.32 1.73
C TYR A 138 -5.83 1.46 1.86
N SER A 139 -6.00 0.79 2.99
CA SER A 139 -7.20 -0.02 3.21
C SER A 139 -8.42 0.87 3.50
N ASP A 140 -9.60 0.36 3.16
CA ASP A 140 -10.85 0.89 3.69
C ASP A 140 -11.14 0.17 5.02
N TRP A 141 -11.08 0.92 6.12
CA TRP A 141 -11.26 0.34 7.44
C TRP A 141 -12.73 -0.04 7.67
N PRO A 142 -13.02 -1.29 8.11
CA PRO A 142 -14.38 -1.74 8.36
C PRO A 142 -15.15 -0.81 9.32
N ARG A 143 -16.46 -0.77 9.12
CA ARG A 143 -17.37 0.06 9.94
C ARG A 143 -18.32 -0.77 10.78
N ALA A 144 -18.63 -2.00 10.37
CA ALA A 144 -19.50 -2.88 11.12
C ALA A 144 -18.68 -3.84 12.00
N ASP A 145 -19.15 -4.10 13.21
CA ASP A 145 -18.47 -4.98 14.17
C ASP A 145 -18.31 -6.42 13.67
N SER A 146 -19.17 -6.85 12.75
CA SER A 146 -19.12 -8.18 12.12
C SER A 146 -18.05 -8.30 11.02
N GLU A 147 -17.51 -7.18 10.53
CA GLU A 147 -16.54 -7.19 9.44
C GLU A 147 -15.13 -7.57 9.94
N THR A 148 -14.32 -8.09 9.01
CA THR A 148 -12.92 -8.46 9.25
C THR A 148 -12.01 -7.59 8.40
N HIS A 149 -10.73 -7.55 8.77
CA HIS A 149 -9.68 -6.85 8.03
C HIS A 149 -8.37 -7.63 8.14
N SER A 150 -7.48 -7.53 7.16
CA SER A 150 -6.17 -8.20 7.17
C SER A 150 -5.38 -7.88 8.44
N LEU A 151 -5.29 -6.59 8.79
CA LEU A 151 -4.61 -6.11 10.00
C LEU A 151 -5.16 -6.71 11.30
N LEU A 152 -6.46 -7.06 11.37
CA LEU A 152 -7.04 -7.72 12.54
C LEU A 152 -6.59 -9.18 12.69
N THR A 153 -6.06 -9.76 11.62
CA THR A 153 -5.58 -11.16 11.62
C THR A 153 -4.06 -11.25 11.68
N THR A 154 -3.34 -10.36 10.98
CA THR A 154 -1.88 -10.46 10.84
C THR A 154 -1.12 -9.53 11.77
N ALA A 155 -1.74 -8.46 12.26
CA ALA A 155 -1.08 -7.39 13.03
C ALA A 155 -1.94 -6.92 14.22
N SER A 156 -2.73 -7.83 14.80
CA SER A 156 -3.71 -7.50 15.85
C SER A 156 -3.03 -6.99 17.13
N ASP A 157 -1.85 -7.50 17.44
CA ASP A 157 -1.00 -7.08 18.56
C ASP A 157 -0.47 -5.65 18.37
N VAL A 158 0.15 -5.36 17.22
CA VAL A 158 0.63 -4.01 16.88
C VAL A 158 -0.53 -3.01 16.91
N LEU A 159 -1.67 -3.40 16.32
CA LEU A 159 -2.86 -2.57 16.28
C LEU A 159 -3.41 -2.33 17.70
N LEU A 160 -3.45 -3.35 18.55
CA LEU A 160 -3.88 -3.22 19.95
C LEU A 160 -3.02 -2.21 20.69
N TRP A 161 -1.69 -2.37 20.67
CA TRP A 161 -0.80 -1.49 21.41
C TRP A 161 -0.84 -0.05 20.90
N GLN A 162 -0.88 0.15 19.57
CA GLN A 162 -1.02 1.49 18.99
C GLN A 162 -2.39 2.12 19.34
N THR A 163 -3.46 1.33 19.39
CA THR A 163 -4.78 1.80 19.80
C THR A 163 -4.78 2.21 21.27
N LEU A 164 -4.18 1.42 22.15
CA LEU A 164 -4.06 1.74 23.57
C LEU A 164 -3.20 2.99 23.82
N MET A 165 -2.14 3.20 23.03
CA MET A 165 -1.37 4.45 23.05
C MET A 165 -2.23 5.66 22.66
N ASN A 166 -3.05 5.55 21.62
CA ASN A 166 -3.97 6.63 21.22
C ASN A 166 -5.02 6.88 22.33
N MET A 167 -5.48 5.82 23.01
CA MET A 167 -6.42 5.90 24.12
C MET A 167 -5.84 6.54 25.39
N ALA A 168 -4.53 6.41 25.60
CA ALA A 168 -3.84 6.96 26.76
C ALA A 168 -4.01 8.49 26.89
N VAL A 169 -4.17 9.22 25.78
CA VAL A 169 -4.46 10.66 25.75
C VAL A 169 -5.81 10.96 26.39
N PHE A 170 -6.83 10.16 26.10
CA PHE A 170 -8.18 10.32 26.66
C PHE A 170 -8.22 9.95 28.15
N LEU A 171 -7.38 9.00 28.56
CA LEU A 171 -7.24 8.58 29.95
C LEU A 171 -6.32 9.50 30.76
N LYS A 172 -5.58 10.39 30.09
CA LYS A 172 -4.54 11.25 30.68
C LYS A 172 -3.48 10.45 31.44
N ASP A 173 -3.14 9.27 30.92
CA ASP A 173 -2.19 8.34 31.54
C ASP A 173 -0.93 8.22 30.67
N ALA A 174 0.09 9.01 31.01
CA ALA A 174 1.34 9.03 30.26
C ALA A 174 2.18 7.76 30.46
N GLU A 175 2.07 7.10 31.62
CA GLU A 175 2.83 5.87 31.92
C GLU A 175 2.32 4.72 31.06
N MET A 176 0.99 4.62 30.92
CA MET A 176 0.36 3.66 30.02
C MET A 176 0.85 3.85 28.57
N ALA A 177 0.96 5.10 28.09
CA ALA A 177 1.46 5.37 26.75
C ALA A 177 2.91 4.90 26.55
N GLN A 178 3.77 5.07 27.57
CA GLN A 178 5.17 4.63 27.53
C GLN A 178 5.29 3.11 27.55
N ALA A 179 4.53 2.43 28.41
CA ALA A 179 4.53 0.97 28.50
C ALA A 179 4.07 0.32 27.18
N ASN A 180 2.95 0.82 26.62
CA ASN A 180 2.42 0.30 25.35
C ASN A 180 3.34 0.57 24.16
N LYS A 181 4.13 1.65 24.20
CA LYS A 181 5.11 1.92 23.15
C LYS A 181 6.14 0.80 23.04
N LEU A 182 6.65 0.30 24.17
CA LEU A 182 7.64 -0.78 24.18
C LEU A 182 7.07 -2.06 23.56
N LEU A 183 5.85 -2.44 23.96
CA LEU A 183 5.15 -3.62 23.44
C LEU A 183 4.83 -3.48 21.95
N ARG A 184 4.41 -2.28 21.53
CA ARG A 184 4.17 -1.97 20.11
C ARG A 184 5.45 -2.12 19.30
N ASP A 185 6.57 -1.58 19.76
CA ASP A 185 7.84 -1.59 19.03
C ASP A 185 8.36 -3.03 18.88
N GLU A 186 8.19 -3.88 19.89
CA GLU A 186 8.51 -5.32 19.81
C GLU A 186 7.60 -6.07 18.81
N ALA A 187 6.28 -5.86 18.91
CA ALA A 187 5.31 -6.45 17.98
C ALA A 187 5.58 -6.02 16.53
N LEU A 188 5.92 -4.75 16.34
CA LEU A 188 6.23 -4.17 15.03
C LEU A 188 7.49 -4.77 14.42
N ASN A 189 8.54 -4.98 15.21
CA ASN A 189 9.75 -5.67 14.76
C ASN A 189 9.44 -7.11 14.31
N THR A 190 8.55 -7.80 15.02
CA THR A 190 8.13 -9.16 14.65
C THR A 190 7.33 -9.16 13.35
N LEU A 191 6.37 -8.24 13.21
CA LEU A 191 5.57 -8.08 11.99
C LEU A 191 6.44 -7.74 10.77
N VAL A 192 7.39 -6.82 10.91
CA VAL A 192 8.28 -6.43 9.80
C VAL A 192 9.14 -7.61 9.35
N ARG A 193 9.65 -8.42 10.27
CA ARG A 193 10.39 -9.65 9.92
C ARG A 193 9.50 -10.64 9.16
N ALA A 194 8.28 -10.86 9.61
CA ALA A 194 7.35 -11.75 8.92
C ALA A 194 6.98 -11.23 7.50
N GLU A 195 6.85 -9.92 7.33
CA GLU A 195 6.62 -9.29 6.02
C GLU A 195 7.83 -9.42 5.10
N ASP A 196 9.05 -9.24 5.63
CA ASP A 196 10.29 -9.46 4.88
C ASP A 196 10.43 -10.91 4.44
N GLU A 197 10.15 -11.87 5.33
CA GLU A 197 10.13 -13.30 4.99
C GLU A 197 9.10 -13.61 3.91
N ASN A 198 7.92 -13.00 3.94
CA ASN A 198 6.92 -13.18 2.90
C ASN A 198 7.33 -12.55 1.56
N LYS A 199 8.05 -11.41 1.62
CA LYS A 199 8.48 -10.69 0.43
C LYS A 199 9.64 -11.39 -0.29
N TYR A 200 10.64 -11.86 0.45
CA TYR A 200 11.87 -12.44 -0.10
C TYR A 200 11.93 -13.98 0.06
N GLY A 201 10.97 -14.58 0.76
CA GLY A 201 10.88 -16.03 0.93
C GLY A 201 10.70 -16.72 -0.40
N GLY A 202 11.71 -17.52 -0.78
CA GLY A 202 11.72 -18.26 -2.05
C GLY A 202 12.45 -17.57 -3.20
N GLU A 203 13.02 -16.37 -2.99
CA GLU A 203 13.94 -15.79 -3.98
C GLU A 203 15.24 -16.61 -4.00
N SER A 204 15.61 -17.12 -5.17
CA SER A 204 16.92 -17.76 -5.37
C SER A 204 17.99 -16.69 -5.30
N LEU A 205 18.54 -16.46 -4.11
CA LEU A 205 19.67 -15.56 -3.88
C LEU A 205 20.90 -16.14 -4.57
N THR A 206 21.04 -15.91 -5.87
CA THR A 206 22.27 -16.16 -6.59
C THR A 206 23.27 -15.09 -6.19
N MET A 207 24.11 -15.42 -5.20
CA MET A 207 25.22 -14.59 -4.79
C MET A 207 26.22 -14.55 -5.95
N ALA A 208 26.18 -13.50 -6.76
CA ALA A 208 27.17 -13.27 -7.82
C ALA A 208 28.51 -12.93 -7.17
N PHE A 209 29.32 -13.94 -6.88
CA PHE A 209 30.72 -13.75 -6.52
C PHE A 209 31.45 -13.15 -7.73
N ILE A 210 31.78 -11.87 -7.67
CA ILE A 210 32.69 -11.24 -8.62
C ILE A 210 34.10 -11.43 -8.03
N PRO A 211 34.90 -12.41 -8.48
CA PRO A 211 36.29 -12.48 -8.08
C PRO A 211 36.96 -11.17 -8.51
N GLN A 212 37.56 -10.46 -7.57
CA GLN A 212 38.46 -9.35 -7.90
C GLN A 212 39.56 -9.92 -8.80
N SER A 213 39.52 -9.56 -10.08
CA SER A 213 40.58 -9.90 -11.03
C SER A 213 41.92 -9.42 -10.49
N LEU A 214 42.86 -10.36 -10.34
CA LEU A 214 44.27 -10.12 -10.04
C LEU A 214 44.79 -8.96 -10.90
N ARG A 215 45.37 -7.96 -10.23
CA ARG A 215 46.30 -7.00 -10.84
C ARG A 215 47.65 -7.68 -11.08
#